data_AF-A0A0C2FME8-F1
#
_entry.id   AF-A0A0C2FME8-F1
#
_cell.length_a   1.000
_cell.length_b   1.000
_cell.length_c   1.000
_cell.angle_alpha   90.00
_cell.angle_beta   90.00
_cell.angle_gamma   90.00
#
_symmetry.space_group_name_H-M   'P 1'
#
loop_
_entity.id
_entity.type
_entity.pdbx_description
1 polymer ?
#
loop_
_entity_poly.entity_id
_entity_poly.type
_entity_poly.pdbx_seq_one_letter_code
_entity_poly.pdbx_strand_id
1 'polypeptide(L)'
;MDVNTRKRAMASVDKQIRHNILPQLRSLRRTFIGSVDEHLSVFPPQRVYNRDRRAWPRITSESQDFVLCHNDLGPQNIFVHCDTFQILPLWTAHSWEDEQQIYKKADALELAFFGLEPKDLNDCQPPL
;
A
#
# COMPACT_ATOMS: atom_id res chain seq x y z
N MET A 1 -3.43 -19.37 14.01
CA MET A 1 -4.56 -18.45 14.30
C MET A 1 -5.86 -19.19 14.05
N ASP A 2 -6.80 -19.20 15.01
CA ASP A 2 -8.10 -19.87 14.84
C ASP A 2 -8.90 -19.25 13.67
N VAL A 3 -9.66 -20.09 12.96
CA VAL A 3 -10.48 -19.70 11.79
C VAL A 3 -11.45 -18.58 12.16
N ASN A 4 -11.99 -18.57 13.39
CA ASN A 4 -12.87 -17.50 13.84
C ASN A 4 -12.13 -16.17 14.04
N THR A 5 -10.86 -16.22 14.42
CA THR A 5 -10.04 -15.01 14.59
C THR A 5 -9.73 -14.37 13.23
N ARG A 6 -9.39 -15.18 12.21
CA ARG A 6 -9.22 -14.68 10.84
C ARG A 6 -10.51 -14.05 10.28
N LYS A 7 -11.66 -14.70 10.47
CA LYS A 7 -12.96 -14.16 10.02
C LYS A 7 -13.30 -12.82 10.70
N ARG A 8 -13.07 -12.70 12.00
CA ARG A 8 -13.28 -11.44 12.74
C ARG A 8 -12.36 -10.33 12.26
N ALA A 9 -11.08 -10.64 12.02
CA ALA A 9 -10.12 -9.69 11.48
C ALA A 9 -10.56 -9.17 10.10
N MET A 10 -10.93 -10.07 9.18
CA MET A 10 -11.40 -9.70 7.84
C MET A 10 -12.64 -8.81 7.88
N ALA A 11 -13.64 -9.15 8.71
CA ALA A 11 -14.85 -8.35 8.86
C ALA A 11 -14.55 -6.95 9.45
N SER A 12 -13.63 -6.86 10.42
CA SER A 12 -13.21 -5.59 11.00
C SER A 12 -12.50 -4.70 9.97
N VAL A 13 -11.60 -5.28 9.18
CA VAL A 13 -10.84 -4.58 8.14
C VAL A 13 -11.76 -4.11 7.01
N ASP A 14 -12.63 -4.98 6.48
CA ASP A 14 -13.59 -4.61 5.42
C ASP A 14 -14.51 -3.45 5.88
N LYS A 15 -14.97 -3.50 7.14
CA LYS A 15 -15.76 -2.41 7.73
C LYS A 15 -14.98 -1.09 7.74
N GLN A 16 -13.72 -1.10 8.17
CA GLN A 16 -12.89 0.10 8.22
C GLN A 16 -12.58 0.65 6.81
N ILE A 17 -12.28 -0.23 5.85
CA ILE A 17 -12.05 0.18 4.45
C ILE A 17 -13.29 0.89 3.90
N ARG A 18 -14.47 0.27 4.03
CA ARG A 18 -15.71 0.80 3.44
C ARG A 18 -16.19 2.09 4.08
N HIS A 19 -16.07 2.21 5.40
CA HIS A 19 -16.72 3.30 6.15
C HIS A 19 -15.75 4.44 6.51
N ASN A 20 -14.44 4.18 6.57
CA ASN A 20 -13.46 5.18 6.98
C ASN A 20 -12.51 5.52 5.82
N ILE A 21 -11.82 4.53 5.27
CA ILE A 21 -10.69 4.77 4.35
C ILE A 21 -11.17 5.21 2.96
N LEU A 22 -12.06 4.45 2.31
CA LEU A 22 -12.52 4.77 0.97
C LEU A 22 -13.25 6.13 0.89
N PRO A 23 -14.11 6.52 1.85
CA PRO A 23 -14.70 7.85 1.86
C PRO A 23 -13.66 8.97 1.96
N GLN A 24 -12.63 8.82 2.81
CA GLN A 24 -11.55 9.80 2.94
C GLN A 24 -10.76 9.92 1.62
N LEU A 25 -10.34 8.80 1.02
CA LEU A 25 -9.63 8.82 -0.27
C LEU A 25 -10.48 9.45 -1.40
N ARG A 26 -11.78 9.15 -1.44
CA ARG A 26 -12.71 9.74 -2.43
C ARG A 26 -12.96 11.23 -2.21
N SER A 27 -12.81 11.72 -0.98
CA SER A 27 -12.93 13.16 -0.68
C SER A 27 -11.72 13.96 -1.18
N LEU A 28 -10.57 13.32 -1.36
CA LEU A 28 -9.35 13.93 -1.90
C LEU A 28 -9.46 14.04 -3.42
N ARG A 29 -10.24 15.02 -3.88
CA ARG A 29 -10.50 15.29 -5.29
C ARG A 29 -9.55 16.33 -5.88
N ARG A 30 -9.19 16.18 -7.15
CA ARG A 30 -8.30 17.08 -7.90
C ARG A 30 -8.70 17.21 -9.36
N THR A 31 -8.21 18.28 -9.98
CA THR A 31 -8.36 18.57 -11.41
C THR A 31 -7.24 17.95 -12.25
N PHE A 32 -6.34 17.15 -11.67
CA PHE A 32 -5.25 16.51 -12.39
C PHE A 32 -4.80 15.17 -11.81
N ILE A 33 -4.12 14.36 -12.63
CA ILE A 33 -3.48 13.10 -12.21
C ILE A 33 -1.98 13.25 -11.92
N GLY A 34 -1.42 12.28 -11.20
CA GLY A 34 0.01 12.19 -10.92
C GLY A 34 0.35 12.56 -9.47
N SER A 35 1.52 13.14 -9.27
CA SER A 35 2.02 13.50 -7.94
C SER A 35 1.12 14.53 -7.24
N VAL A 36 1.19 14.57 -5.91
CA VAL A 36 0.61 15.66 -5.11
C VAL A 36 1.34 16.98 -5.34
N ASP A 37 2.65 16.92 -5.57
CA ASP A 37 3.46 18.08 -5.92
C ASP A 37 3.29 18.38 -7.41
N GLU A 38 2.78 19.58 -7.70
CA GLU A 38 2.49 19.99 -9.06
C GLU A 38 3.74 20.21 -9.92
N HIS A 39 4.91 20.43 -9.29
CA HIS A 39 6.18 20.64 -9.98
C HIS A 39 6.86 19.32 -10.39
N LEU A 40 6.41 18.19 -9.86
CA LEU A 40 6.95 16.88 -10.24
C LEU A 40 6.41 16.40 -11.59
N SER A 41 7.32 15.91 -12.43
CA SER A 41 6.97 15.33 -13.73
C SER A 41 6.13 14.06 -13.56
N VAL A 42 5.23 13.81 -14.51
CA VAL A 42 4.50 12.55 -14.56
C VAL A 42 5.42 11.49 -15.16
N PHE A 43 5.57 10.37 -14.46
CA PHE A 43 6.31 9.21 -14.96
C PHE A 43 5.32 8.09 -15.30
N PRO A 44 5.39 7.52 -16.52
CA PRO A 44 4.59 6.35 -16.85
C PRO A 44 5.17 5.11 -16.13
N PRO A 45 4.47 3.97 -16.16
CA PRO A 45 5.03 2.71 -15.66
C PRO A 45 6.42 2.42 -16.25
N GLN A 46 7.30 1.80 -15.46
CA GLN A 46 8.71 1.59 -15.83
C GLN A 46 8.90 0.91 -17.20
N ARG A 47 8.02 -0.02 -17.57
CA ARG A 47 8.02 -0.69 -18.89
C ARG A 47 7.86 0.26 -20.07
N VAL A 48 7.19 1.39 -19.87
CA VAL A 48 6.99 2.45 -20.86
C VAL A 48 8.15 3.43 -20.79
N TYR A 49 8.50 3.89 -19.58
CA TYR A 49 9.60 4.84 -19.35
C TYR A 49 10.95 4.35 -19.90
N ASN A 50 11.24 3.05 -19.78
CA ASN A 50 12.48 2.45 -20.28
C ASN A 50 12.60 2.49 -21.81
N ARG A 51 11.47 2.63 -22.53
CA ARG A 51 11.42 2.67 -24.00
C ARG A 51 11.23 4.09 -24.53
N ASP A 52 10.54 4.93 -23.78
CA ASP A 52 10.23 6.32 -24.14
C ASP A 52 10.37 7.24 -22.93
N ARG A 53 11.42 8.06 -22.96
CA ARG A 53 11.83 9.00 -21.89
C ARG A 53 11.36 10.43 -22.14
N ARG A 54 10.46 10.66 -23.09
CA ARG A 54 9.90 12.01 -23.31
C ARG A 54 9.22 12.54 -22.05
N ALA A 55 9.09 13.86 -21.95
CA ALA A 55 8.26 14.45 -20.92
C ALA A 55 6.79 14.04 -21.16
N TRP A 56 6.16 13.45 -20.15
CA TRP A 56 4.76 13.03 -20.24
C TRP A 56 3.84 14.16 -19.77
N PRO A 57 2.89 14.60 -20.61
CA PRO A 57 1.98 15.65 -20.22
C PRO A 57 1.08 15.16 -19.07
N ARG A 58 0.79 16.06 -18.14
CA ARG A 58 -0.17 15.80 -17.08
C ARG A 58 -1.58 15.85 -17.66
N ILE A 59 -2.39 14.83 -17.36
CA ILE A 59 -3.81 14.83 -17.69
C ILE A 59 -4.54 15.70 -16.66
N THR A 60 -5.36 16.63 -17.15
CA THR A 60 -6.13 17.59 -16.37
C THR A 60 -7.61 17.53 -16.75
N SER A 61 -8.46 18.10 -15.90
CA SER A 61 -9.90 18.28 -16.10
C SER A 61 -10.30 19.65 -15.55
N GLU A 62 -11.35 20.25 -16.12
CA GLU A 62 -11.96 21.49 -15.61
C GLU A 62 -12.67 21.27 -14.27
N SER A 63 -13.13 20.04 -14.01
CA SER A 63 -13.76 19.62 -12.75
C SER A 63 -12.84 18.72 -11.92
N GLN A 64 -13.16 18.57 -10.62
CA GLN A 64 -12.37 17.76 -9.69
C GLN A 64 -12.55 16.24 -9.89
N ASP A 65 -12.32 15.73 -11.10
CA ASP A 65 -12.72 14.36 -11.47
C ASP A 65 -11.74 13.28 -11.03
N PHE A 66 -10.55 13.67 -10.59
CA PHE A 66 -9.52 12.72 -10.18
C PHE A 66 -9.52 12.56 -8.67
N VAL A 67 -9.37 11.32 -8.20
CA VAL A 67 -9.26 10.98 -6.78
C VAL A 67 -7.96 10.23 -6.52
N LEU A 68 -7.43 10.36 -5.31
CA LEU A 68 -6.24 9.59 -4.92
C LEU A 68 -6.59 8.10 -4.81
N CYS A 69 -5.82 7.27 -5.50
CA CYS A 69 -5.93 5.81 -5.44
C CYS A 69 -4.55 5.21 -5.14
N HIS A 70 -4.52 4.24 -4.21
CA HIS A 70 -3.29 3.50 -3.88
C HIS A 70 -2.80 2.61 -5.05
N ASN A 71 -3.69 2.28 -5.99
CA ASN A 71 -3.48 1.37 -7.14
C ASN A 71 -3.12 -0.08 -6.79
N ASP A 72 -2.68 -0.36 -5.57
CA ASP A 72 -2.39 -1.71 -5.09
C ASP A 72 -2.88 -1.93 -3.66
N LEU A 73 -4.16 -1.66 -3.38
CA LEU A 73 -4.75 -1.85 -2.05
C LEU A 73 -5.21 -3.31 -1.85
N GLY A 74 -4.30 -4.26 -2.09
CA GLY A 74 -4.52 -5.68 -1.81
C GLY A 74 -4.30 -6.03 -0.34
N PRO A 75 -4.81 -7.18 0.15
CA PRO A 75 -4.63 -7.61 1.54
C PRO A 75 -3.18 -7.63 2.01
N GLN A 76 -2.24 -7.92 1.11
CA GLN A 76 -0.80 -7.93 1.37
C GLN A 76 -0.21 -6.56 1.75
N ASN A 77 -0.91 -5.47 1.41
CA ASN A 77 -0.46 -4.10 1.68
C ASN A 77 -1.26 -3.43 2.82
N ILE A 78 -1.99 -4.22 3.62
CA ILE A 78 -2.82 -3.71 4.72
C ILE A 78 -2.31 -4.28 6.04
N PHE A 79 -1.58 -3.46 6.79
CA PHE A 79 -1.15 -3.82 8.14
C PHE A 79 -2.29 -3.65 9.14
N VAL A 80 -2.39 -4.61 10.06
CA VAL A 80 -3.50 -4.69 11.02
C VAL A 80 -2.95 -4.99 12.40
N HIS A 81 -3.41 -4.25 13.42
CA HIS A 81 -3.05 -4.55 14.80
C HIS A 81 -3.62 -5.91 15.24
N CYS A 82 -2.78 -6.79 15.77
CA CYS A 82 -3.12 -8.19 16.03
C CYS A 82 -4.28 -8.37 17.04
N ASP A 83 -4.40 -7.48 18.02
CA ASP A 83 -5.43 -7.59 19.07
C ASP A 83 -6.73 -6.84 18.77
N THR A 84 -6.65 -5.69 18.08
CA THR A 84 -7.79 -4.79 17.86
C THR A 84 -8.35 -4.87 16.45
N PHE A 85 -7.61 -5.51 15.55
CA PHE A 85 -7.88 -5.56 14.11
C PHE A 85 -8.05 -4.19 13.46
N GLN A 86 -7.45 -3.13 14.04
CA GLN A 86 -7.42 -1.81 13.44
C GLN A 86 -6.40 -1.74 12.31
N ILE A 87 -6.79 -1.13 11.18
CA ILE A 87 -5.87 -0.86 10.07
C ILE A 87 -4.83 0.15 10.56
N LEU A 88 -3.56 -0.23 10.46
CA LEU A 88 -2.46 0.66 10.80
C LEU A 88 -2.23 1.63 9.63
N PRO A 89 -1.96 2.91 9.91
CA PRO A 89 -1.60 3.85 8.85
C PRO A 89 -0.28 3.41 8.21
N LEU A 90 -0.23 3.31 6.87
CA LEU A 90 1.03 3.07 6.12
C LEU A 90 2.12 4.10 6.51
N TRP A 91 1.69 5.31 6.90
CA TRP A 91 2.50 6.50 7.20
C TRP A 91 3.03 6.60 8.63
N THR A 92 2.89 5.57 9.49
CA THR A 92 3.53 5.63 10.82
C THR A 92 5.06 5.53 10.75
N ALA A 93 5.61 5.21 9.58
CA ALA A 93 7.03 5.37 9.32
C ALA A 93 7.35 6.83 9.02
N HIS A 94 8.10 7.49 9.91
CA HIS A 94 8.58 8.86 9.72
C HIS A 94 9.97 8.90 9.08
N SER A 95 10.58 7.73 8.87
CA SER A 95 11.90 7.54 8.28
C SER A 95 11.98 6.18 7.57
N TRP A 96 13.00 6.02 6.72
CA TRP A 96 13.36 4.72 6.13
C TRP A 96 13.67 3.68 7.20
N GLU A 97 14.28 4.09 8.32
CA GLU A 97 14.53 3.23 9.46
C GLU A 97 13.22 2.74 10.08
N ASP A 98 12.23 3.61 10.27
CA ASP A 98 10.92 3.22 10.81
C ASP A 98 10.20 2.25 9.87
N GLU A 99 10.25 2.52 8.57
CA GLU A 99 9.69 1.64 7.53
C GLU A 99 10.35 0.26 7.58
N GLN A 100 11.68 0.21 7.66
CA GLN A 100 12.42 -1.04 7.78
C GLN A 100 12.13 -1.78 9.09
N GLN A 101 11.87 -1.07 10.19
CA GLN A 101 11.46 -1.69 11.45
C GLN A 101 10.05 -2.26 11.36
N ILE A 102 9.12 -1.58 10.70
CA ILE A 102 7.76 -2.06 10.45
C ILE A 102 7.82 -3.32 9.57
N TYR A 103 8.59 -3.29 8.48
CA TYR A 103 8.79 -4.45 7.62
C TYR A 103 9.42 -5.62 8.37
N LYS A 104 10.53 -5.40 9.11
CA LYS A 104 11.16 -6.45 9.92
C LYS A 104 10.22 -7.05 10.95
N LYS A 105 9.40 -6.22 11.59
CA LYS A 105 8.43 -6.69 12.59
C LYS A 105 7.30 -7.48 11.94
N ALA A 106 6.80 -7.04 10.79
CA ALA A 106 5.79 -7.78 10.03
C ALA A 106 6.34 -9.12 9.53
N ASP A 107 7.54 -9.11 8.96
CA ASP A 107 8.23 -10.30 8.45
C ASP A 107 8.49 -11.33 9.55
N ALA A 108 8.95 -10.89 10.72
CA ALA A 108 9.12 -11.76 11.89
C ALA A 108 7.79 -12.36 12.40
N LEU A 109 6.70 -11.60 12.38
CA LEU A 109 5.37 -12.10 12.75
C LEU A 109 4.82 -13.10 11.73
N GLU A 110 5.06 -12.87 10.44
CA GLU A 110 4.66 -13.75 9.35
C GLU A 110 5.43 -15.07 9.39
N LEU A 111 6.75 -15.01 9.53
CA LEU A 111 7.60 -16.18 9.71
C LEU A 111 7.19 -17.01 10.93
N ALA A 112 7.00 -16.37 12.08
CA ALA A 112 6.55 -17.03 13.30
C ALA A 112 5.16 -17.68 13.12
N PHE A 113 4.26 -17.06 12.36
CA PHE A 113 2.94 -17.63 12.06
C PHE A 113 3.04 -18.96 11.30
N PHE A 114 4.02 -19.10 10.40
CA PHE A 114 4.26 -20.33 9.63
C PHE A 114 5.25 -21.30 10.31
N GLY A 115 5.78 -20.95 11.49
CA GLY A 115 6.81 -21.74 12.16
C GLY A 115 8.13 -21.75 11.40
N LEU A 116 8.41 -20.68 10.66
CA LEU A 116 9.61 -20.50 9.84
C LEU A 116 10.56 -19.50 10.50
N GLU A 117 11.83 -19.60 10.15
CA GLU A 117 12.87 -18.62 10.42
C GLU A 117 13.32 -17.96 9.10
N PRO A 118 13.96 -16.77 9.13
CA PRO A 118 14.44 -16.13 7.90
C PRO A 118 15.36 -17.02 7.05
N LYS A 119 16.13 -17.92 7.69
CA LYS A 119 17.01 -18.88 7.02
C LYS A 119 16.25 -19.96 6.22
N ASP A 120 14.96 -20.14 6.49
CA ASP A 120 14.10 -21.09 5.80
C ASP A 120 13.52 -20.49 4.51
N LEU A 121 13.62 -19.17 4.33
CA LEU A 121 13.32 -18.51 3.07
C LEU A 121 14.50 -18.69 2.12
N ASN A 122 14.38 -19.59 1.14
CA ASN A 122 15.29 -19.61 0.01
C ASN A 122 15.05 -18.34 -0.81
N ASP A 123 16.12 -17.60 -1.12
CA ASP A 123 16.04 -16.40 -1.95
C ASP A 123 15.30 -16.74 -3.26
N CYS A 124 14.08 -16.23 -3.41
CA CYS A 124 13.33 -16.26 -4.66
C CYS A 124 13.97 -15.30 -5.68
N GLN A 125 15.29 -15.40 -5.90
CA GLN A 125 15.95 -14.70 -6.99
C GLN A 125 15.40 -15.29 -8.30
N PRO A 126 14.72 -14.50 -9.14
CA PRO A 126 14.40 -14.96 -10.48
C PRO A 126 15.71 -15.29 -11.21
N PRO A 127 15.76 -16.39 -11.98
CA PRO A 127 16.96 -16.73 -12.75
C PRO A 127 17.32 -15.57 -13.68
N LEU A 128 18.64 -15.30 -13.76
CA LEU A 128 19.25 -14.26 -14.62
C LEU A 128 18.92 -14.46 -16.11
#